data_AF-A0A535E2X6-F1
#
_entry.id   AF-A0A535E2X6-F1
#
_cell.length_a   1.000
_cell.length_b   1.000
_cell.length_c   1.000
_cell.angle_alpha   90.00
_cell.angle_beta   90.00
_cell.angle_gamma   90.00
#
_symmetry.space_group_name_H-M   'P 1'
#
loop_
_entity.id
_entity.type
_entity.pdbx_description
1 polymer ?
#
loop_
_entity_poly.entity_id
_entity_poly.type
_entity_poly.pdbx_seq_one_letter_code
_entity_poly.pdbx_strand_id
1 'polypeptide(L)'
;MNETPVPVGAGVSPNRDRMWGLVGGLLGIAVGLGSAAIAVFIEGADPLSSTSPYPAFFGKRQLLVYDVFLAAVIVVGVAFAITGIVLTRRSKFPRTDALGTLLVSAVLTALGAALLFTRLVAVIRGA
;
A
#
# COMPACT_ATOMS: atom_id res chain seq x y z
N MET A 1 -17.28 23.79 -30.30
CA MET A 1 -16.04 23.00 -30.17
C MET A 1 -16.40 21.56 -30.47
N ASN A 2 -15.85 20.96 -31.52
CA ASN A 2 -16.04 19.53 -31.78
C ASN A 2 -15.08 18.74 -30.88
N GLU A 3 -15.61 17.97 -29.96
CA GLU A 3 -14.83 17.03 -29.15
C GLU A 3 -14.48 15.81 -30.02
N THR A 4 -13.21 15.70 -30.42
CA THR A 4 -12.73 14.49 -31.11
C THR A 4 -12.21 13.48 -30.08
N PRO A 5 -12.63 12.21 -30.12
CA PRO A 5 -12.16 11.19 -29.16
C PRO A 5 -10.65 10.99 -29.22
N VAL A 6 -10.03 10.85 -28.05
CA VAL A 6 -8.60 10.51 -27.95
C VAL A 6 -8.43 9.00 -28.25
N PRO A 7 -7.48 8.59 -29.11
CA PRO A 7 -7.23 7.19 -29.40
C PRO A 7 -6.96 6.34 -28.15
N VAL A 8 -7.42 5.09 -28.14
CA VAL A 8 -7.27 4.16 -27.01
C VAL A 8 -5.80 3.94 -26.64
N GLY A 9 -4.93 3.80 -27.65
CA GLY A 9 -3.49 3.61 -27.48
C GLY A 9 -2.68 4.89 -27.21
N ALA A 10 -3.33 6.06 -27.12
CA ALA A 10 -2.60 7.29 -26.85
C ALA A 10 -2.12 7.33 -25.39
N GLY A 11 -0.83 7.59 -25.19
CA GLY A 11 -0.25 7.80 -23.84
C GLY A 11 -0.08 6.54 -22.99
N VAL A 12 -0.11 5.35 -23.60
CA VAL A 12 0.16 4.06 -22.94
C VAL A 12 1.47 3.43 -23.44
N SER A 13 2.11 2.60 -22.62
CA SER A 13 3.32 1.85 -23.01
C SER A 13 3.40 0.49 -22.29
N PRO A 14 3.45 -0.64 -23.04
CA PRO A 14 3.56 -1.97 -22.43
C PRO A 14 4.83 -2.17 -21.60
N ASN A 15 5.95 -1.54 -22.00
CA ASN A 15 7.20 -1.61 -21.24
C ASN A 15 7.09 -0.86 -19.91
N ARG A 16 6.37 0.26 -19.89
CA ARG A 16 6.09 1.01 -18.65
C ARG A 16 5.10 0.27 -17.76
N ASP A 17 4.09 -0.40 -18.33
CA ASP A 17 3.18 -1.24 -17.56
C ASP A 17 3.95 -2.35 -16.83
N ARG A 18 4.88 -3.03 -17.51
CA ARG A 18 5.76 -4.05 -16.89
C ARG A 18 6.64 -3.45 -15.79
N MET A 19 7.21 -2.27 -16.01
CA MET A 19 8.00 -1.55 -15.00
C MET A 19 7.16 -1.27 -13.74
N TRP A 20 5.92 -0.81 -13.90
CA TRP A 20 5.02 -0.58 -12.77
C TRP A 20 4.61 -1.88 -12.08
N GLY A 21 4.45 -2.97 -12.82
CA GLY A 21 4.28 -4.31 -12.24
C GLY A 21 5.46 -4.73 -11.36
N LEU A 22 6.69 -4.49 -11.81
CA LEU A 22 7.90 -4.76 -11.02
C LEU A 22 8.00 -3.85 -9.78
N VAL A 23 7.71 -2.55 -9.92
CA VAL A 23 7.69 -1.61 -8.79
C VAL A 23 6.67 -2.05 -7.75
N GLY A 24 5.45 -2.38 -8.17
CA GLY A 24 4.39 -2.89 -7.29
C GLY A 24 4.80 -4.20 -6.61
N GLY A 25 5.42 -5.13 -7.34
CA GLY A 25 5.92 -6.39 -6.79
C GLY A 25 7.01 -6.19 -5.73
N LEU A 26 8.00 -5.33 -6.00
CA LEU A 26 9.07 -5.02 -5.06
C LEU A 26 8.53 -4.35 -3.79
N LEU A 27 7.61 -3.39 -3.94
CA LEU A 27 6.96 -2.74 -2.80
C LEU A 27 6.11 -3.72 -2.00
N GLY A 28 5.37 -4.60 -2.67
CA GLY A 28 4.59 -5.66 -2.02
C GLY A 28 5.46 -6.60 -1.19
N ILE A 29 6.61 -7.02 -1.73
CA ILE A 29 7.58 -7.85 -1.00
C ILE A 29 8.14 -7.08 0.19
N ALA A 30 8.55 -5.82 0.01
CA ALA A 30 9.11 -5.01 1.09
C ALA A 30 8.11 -4.79 2.22
N VAL A 31 6.86 -4.47 1.90
CA VAL A 31 5.79 -4.27 2.89
C VAL A 31 5.41 -5.58 3.56
N GLY A 32 5.25 -6.67 2.80
CA GLY A 32 4.92 -7.99 3.35
C GLY A 32 5.99 -8.51 4.30
N LEU A 33 7.27 -8.49 3.88
CA LEU A 33 8.40 -8.91 4.71
C LEU A 33 8.60 -7.96 5.90
N GLY A 34 8.46 -6.66 5.70
CA GLY A 34 8.56 -5.66 6.78
C GLY A 34 7.49 -5.89 7.85
N SER A 35 6.23 -6.10 7.43
CA SER A 35 5.13 -6.42 8.34
C SER A 35 5.41 -7.71 9.13
N ALA A 36 5.83 -8.79 8.44
CA ALA A 36 6.14 -10.06 9.08
C ALA A 36 7.31 -9.95 10.06
N ALA A 37 8.38 -9.24 9.67
CA ALA A 37 9.56 -9.06 10.51
C ALA A 37 9.23 -8.25 11.77
N ILE A 38 8.47 -7.17 11.66
CA ILE A 38 8.07 -6.36 12.83
C ILE A 38 7.15 -7.16 13.73
N ALA A 39 6.16 -7.86 13.17
CA ALA A 39 5.23 -8.68 13.94
C ALA A 39 5.97 -9.76 14.77
N VAL A 40 6.89 -10.50 14.16
CA VAL A 40 7.59 -11.62 14.82
C VAL A 40 8.72 -11.13 15.73
N PHE A 41 9.65 -10.32 15.20
CA PHE A 41 10.89 -10.00 15.92
C PHE A 41 10.77 -8.82 16.89
N ILE A 42 9.79 -7.93 16.70
CA ILE A 42 9.60 -6.74 17.55
C ILE A 42 8.40 -6.92 18.47
N GLU A 43 7.25 -7.33 17.92
CA GLU A 43 6.01 -7.41 18.69
C GLU A 43 5.78 -8.77 19.36
N GLY A 44 6.64 -9.76 19.04
CA GLY A 44 6.63 -11.09 19.65
C GLY A 44 5.47 -11.97 19.20
N ALA A 45 4.94 -11.76 17.99
CA ALA A 45 3.91 -12.60 17.43
C ALA A 45 4.43 -14.03 17.20
N ASP A 46 3.68 -15.03 17.64
CA ASP A 46 3.93 -16.42 17.29
C ASP A 46 3.32 -16.71 15.91
N PRO A 47 4.14 -16.96 14.87
CA PRO A 47 3.63 -17.22 13.52
C PRO A 47 2.86 -18.55 13.39
N LEU A 48 2.95 -19.43 14.39
CA LEU A 48 2.27 -20.73 14.42
C LEU A 48 1.05 -20.75 15.36
N SER A 49 0.74 -19.63 16.02
CA SER A 49 -0.41 -19.55 16.92
C SER A 49 -1.72 -19.49 16.14
N SER A 50 -2.49 -20.58 16.19
CA SER A 50 -3.80 -20.70 15.54
C SER A 50 -4.98 -20.23 16.39
N THR A 51 -4.73 -19.60 17.54
CA THR A 51 -5.73 -19.45 18.61
C THR A 51 -6.61 -18.19 18.44
N SER A 52 -6.26 -17.26 17.56
CA SER A 52 -7.01 -16.00 17.37
C SER A 52 -7.07 -15.58 15.90
N PRO A 53 -8.20 -15.00 15.43
CA PRO A 53 -8.30 -14.43 14.07
C PRO A 53 -7.36 -13.24 13.83
N TYR A 54 -6.76 -12.67 14.88
CA TYR A 54 -5.76 -11.61 14.79
C TYR A 54 -4.55 -11.92 15.70
N PRO A 55 -3.34 -11.42 15.39
CA PRO A 55 -2.19 -11.58 16.27
C PRO A 55 -2.46 -11.02 17.66
N ALA A 56 -2.02 -11.71 18.72
CA ALA A 56 -2.29 -11.32 20.11
C ALA A 56 -1.82 -9.89 20.46
N PHE A 57 -0.80 -9.37 19.76
CA PHE A 57 -0.31 -8.02 20.00
C PHE A 57 -1.29 -6.91 19.54
N PHE A 58 -2.28 -7.22 18.70
CA PHE A 58 -3.28 -6.26 18.24
C PHE A 58 -4.15 -5.74 19.39
N GLY A 59 -4.34 -6.52 20.46
CA GLY A 59 -5.09 -6.11 21.65
C GLY A 59 -4.37 -5.12 22.58
N LYS A 60 -3.06 -4.92 22.39
CA LYS A 60 -2.26 -4.03 23.25
C LYS A 60 -2.69 -2.57 23.06
N ARG A 61 -3.06 -1.90 24.15
CA ARG A 61 -3.46 -0.47 24.19
C ARG A 61 -2.33 0.54 24.00
N GLN A 62 -1.08 0.07 23.96
CA GLN A 62 0.07 0.93 23.74
C GLN A 62 0.30 1.20 22.25
N LEU A 63 1.02 2.27 21.91
CA LEU A 63 1.48 2.49 20.55
C LEU A 63 2.56 1.46 20.22
N LEU A 64 2.42 0.77 19.08
CA LEU A 64 3.32 -0.28 18.63
C LEU A 64 4.20 0.21 17.48
N VAL A 65 5.37 -0.41 17.32
CA VAL A 65 6.24 -0.14 16.17
C VAL A 65 5.52 -0.50 14.87
N TYR A 66 4.68 -1.53 14.94
CA TYR A 66 3.81 -1.94 13.84
C TYR A 66 2.87 -0.80 13.37
N ASP A 67 2.35 0.02 14.27
CA ASP A 67 1.47 1.14 13.90
C ASP A 67 2.22 2.21 13.12
N VAL A 68 3.41 2.56 13.60
CA VAL A 68 4.28 3.55 12.98
C VAL A 68 4.70 3.07 11.60
N PHE A 69 5.01 1.78 11.46
CA PHE A 69 5.30 1.17 10.17
C PHE A 69 4.12 1.26 9.21
N LEU A 70 2.91 0.88 9.63
CA LEU A 70 1.72 0.98 8.77
C LEU A 70 1.39 2.43 8.40
N ALA A 71 1.55 3.37 9.32
CA ALA A 71 1.40 4.80 9.04
C ALA A 71 2.43 5.26 7.99
N ALA A 72 3.68 4.82 8.08
CA ALA A 72 4.70 5.12 7.08
C ALA A 72 4.35 4.52 5.71
N VAL A 73 3.81 3.29 5.66
CA VAL A 73 3.30 2.68 4.41
C VAL A 73 2.20 3.53 3.78
N ILE A 74 1.27 4.05 4.58
CA ILE A 74 0.21 4.97 4.08
C ILE A 74 0.83 6.25 3.52
N VAL A 75 1.80 6.85 4.22
CA VAL A 75 2.50 8.06 3.74
C VAL A 75 3.19 7.82 2.40
N VAL A 76 3.85 6.66 2.24
CA VAL A 76 4.45 6.26 0.96
C VAL A 76 3.36 6.12 -0.11
N GLY A 77 2.23 5.48 0.21
CA GLY A 77 1.07 5.40 -0.69
C GLY A 77 0.59 6.78 -1.15
N VAL A 78 0.41 7.73 -0.22
CA VAL A 78 0.02 9.11 -0.53
C VAL A 78 1.07 9.81 -1.41
N ALA A 79 2.36 9.61 -1.17
CA ALA A 79 3.42 10.15 -2.01
C ALA A 79 3.33 9.62 -3.46
N PHE A 80 2.97 8.35 -3.64
CA PHE A 80 2.68 7.79 -4.97
C PHE A 80 1.45 8.44 -5.62
N ALA A 81 0.37 8.72 -4.88
CA ALA A 81 -0.79 9.44 -5.41
C ALA A 81 -0.40 10.83 -5.95
N ILE A 82 0.37 11.59 -5.16
CA ILE A 82 0.86 12.92 -5.54
C ILE A 82 1.73 12.82 -6.80
N THR A 83 2.62 11.83 -6.83
CA THR A 83 3.47 11.58 -8.00
C THR A 83 2.64 11.26 -9.24
N GLY A 84 1.55 10.50 -9.10
CA GLY A 84 0.60 10.24 -10.19
C GLY A 84 0.02 11.52 -10.78
N ILE A 85 -0.43 12.45 -9.94
CA ILE A 85 -0.91 13.78 -10.38
C ILE A 85 0.17 14.50 -11.19
N VAL A 86 1.42 14.47 -10.74
CA VAL A 86 2.54 15.11 -11.46
C VAL A 86 2.82 14.41 -12.79
N LEU A 87 2.80 13.08 -12.83
CA LEU A 87 3.08 12.29 -14.03
C LEU A 87 2.01 12.43 -15.11
N THR A 88 0.76 12.72 -14.77
CA THR A 88 -0.28 13.05 -15.77
C THR A 88 0.12 14.23 -16.67
N ARG A 89 0.93 15.16 -16.14
CA ARG A 89 1.34 16.38 -16.85
C ARG A 89 2.74 16.29 -17.44
N ARG A 90 3.62 15.48 -16.86
CA ARG A 90 5.05 15.47 -17.20
C ARG A 90 5.53 14.20 -17.89
N SER A 91 4.78 13.10 -17.85
CA SER A 91 5.21 11.85 -18.48
C SER A 91 4.96 11.84 -19.99
N LYS A 92 5.85 11.14 -20.72
CA LYS A 92 5.64 10.76 -22.13
C LYS A 92 4.50 9.74 -22.30
N PHE A 93 4.21 8.95 -21.26
CA PHE A 93 3.13 7.94 -21.24
C PHE A 93 2.21 8.21 -20.04
N PRO A 94 1.47 9.33 -20.06
CA PRO A 94 0.76 9.85 -18.88
C PRO A 94 -0.32 8.92 -18.35
N ARG A 95 -0.98 8.12 -19.20
CA ARG A 95 -2.03 7.19 -18.75
C ARG A 95 -1.42 6.00 -18.01
N THR A 96 -0.43 5.34 -18.60
CA THR A 96 0.26 4.21 -17.94
C THR A 96 0.91 4.64 -16.63
N ASP A 97 1.65 5.75 -16.64
CA ASP A 97 2.39 6.18 -15.44
C ASP A 97 1.46 6.67 -14.32
N ALA A 98 0.38 7.37 -14.67
CA ALA A 98 -0.63 7.77 -13.69
C ALA A 98 -1.38 6.54 -13.13
N LEU A 99 -1.78 5.59 -13.98
CA LEU A 99 -2.46 4.38 -13.50
C LEU A 99 -1.55 3.53 -12.61
N GLY A 100 -0.29 3.34 -12.99
CA GLY A 100 0.68 2.58 -12.19
C GLY A 100 0.90 3.18 -10.81
N THR A 101 1.15 4.49 -10.74
CA THR A 101 1.29 5.22 -9.45
C THR A 101 0.02 5.19 -8.61
N LEU A 102 -1.16 5.39 -9.21
CA LEU A 102 -2.43 5.37 -8.50
C LEU A 102 -2.77 3.97 -7.98
N LEU A 103 -2.46 2.91 -8.74
CA LEU A 103 -2.66 1.53 -8.29
C LEU A 103 -1.76 1.21 -7.09
N VAL A 104 -0.47 1.56 -7.17
CA VAL A 104 0.48 1.41 -6.04
C VAL A 104 -0.02 2.18 -4.83
N SER A 105 -0.42 3.45 -5.01
CA SER A 105 -0.99 4.26 -3.94
C SER A 105 -2.19 3.58 -3.31
N ALA A 106 -3.18 3.17 -4.11
CA ALA A 106 -4.43 2.61 -3.63
C ALA A 106 -4.19 1.34 -2.81
N VAL A 107 -3.31 0.45 -3.28
CA VAL A 107 -2.98 -0.79 -2.58
C VAL A 107 -2.29 -0.49 -1.25
N LEU A 108 -1.25 0.36 -1.23
CA LEU A 108 -0.52 0.67 -0.02
C LEU A 108 -1.39 1.36 1.03
N THR A 109 -2.19 2.34 0.62
CA THR A 109 -3.09 3.05 1.55
C THR A 109 -4.21 2.16 2.03
N ALA A 110 -4.83 1.35 1.16
CA ALA A 110 -5.89 0.43 1.54
C ALA A 110 -5.39 -0.62 2.54
N LEU A 111 -4.24 -1.25 2.28
CA LEU A 111 -3.67 -2.24 3.18
C LEU A 111 -3.27 -1.63 4.52
N GLY A 112 -2.53 -0.51 4.50
CA GLY A 112 -2.13 0.18 5.73
C GLY A 112 -3.32 0.63 6.58
N ALA A 113 -4.32 1.25 5.95
CA ALA A 113 -5.51 1.74 6.65
C ALA A 113 -6.37 0.58 7.17
N ALA A 114 -6.56 -0.49 6.38
CA ALA A 114 -7.32 -1.65 6.81
C ALA A 114 -6.68 -2.32 8.03
N LEU A 115 -5.35 -2.45 8.06
CA LEU A 115 -4.63 -3.06 9.19
C LEU A 115 -4.62 -2.18 10.44
N LEU A 116 -4.49 -0.86 10.29
CA LEU A 116 -4.65 0.06 11.42
C LEU A 116 -6.09 0.05 11.96
N PHE A 117 -7.07 -0.02 11.07
CA PHE A 117 -8.48 -0.10 11.44
C PHE A 117 -8.81 -1.40 12.17
N THR A 118 -8.35 -2.56 11.67
CA THR A 118 -8.56 -3.85 12.35
C THR A 118 -7.92 -3.85 13.73
N ARG A 119 -6.73 -3.24 13.87
CA ARG A 119 -6.11 -3.06 15.17
C ARG A 119 -6.93 -2.16 16.09
N LEU A 120 -7.41 -1.01 15.61
CA LEU A 120 -8.29 -0.14 16.39
C LEU A 120 -9.52 -0.90 16.90
N VAL A 121 -10.14 -1.71 16.05
CA VAL A 121 -11.28 -2.56 16.42
C VAL A 121 -10.89 -3.60 17.47
N ALA A 122 -9.73 -4.26 17.34
CA ALA A 122 -9.23 -5.22 18.32
C ALA A 122 -9.03 -4.57 19.71
N VAL A 123 -8.40 -3.39 19.74
CA VAL A 123 -8.18 -2.60 20.97
C VAL A 123 -9.51 -2.23 21.63
N ILE A 124 -10.51 -1.77 20.85
CA ILE A 124 -11.83 -1.39 21.37
C ILE A 124 -12.57 -2.60 21.94
N ARG A 125 -12.47 -3.76 21.30
CA ARG A 125 -13.14 -4.99 21.74
C ARG A 125 -12.48 -5.64 22.95
N GLY A 126 -11.28 -5.20 23.34
CA GLY A 126 -10.54 -5.79 24.46
C GLY A 126 -10.18 -7.25 24.23
N ALA A 127 -9.97 -7.64 22.97
CA ALA A 127 -9.52 -8.97 22.57
C ALA A 127 -8.02 -9.15 22.84
#